data_AF-A0A062BU37-F1
#
_entry.id   AF-A0A062BU37-F1
#
_cell.length_a   1.000
_cell.length_b   1.000
_cell.length_c   1.000
_cell.angle_alpha   90.00
_cell.angle_beta   90.00
_cell.angle_gamma   90.00
#
_symmetry.space_group_name_H-M   'P 1'
#
loop_
_entity.id
_entity.type
_entity.pdbx_description
1 polymer ?
#
loop_
_entity_poly.entity_id
_entity_poly.type
_entity_poly.pdbx_seq_one_letter_code
_entity_poly.pdbx_strand_id
1 'polypeptide(L)'
;MVIIQKCCALLETQALKIAFIESASSGYLASQFSIFKNSGADILLGGLVSYDPSIKIEVLKVDSMLIEQYTAESAEVTAAMAIQGHKLFKGANIIIACTGLLKPGGSASSEKPVGTFFIAISDHNHLYEFKYFLEGTPTAKLNQLTQLVAQEIIQIIQR
;
A
#
# COMPACT_ATOMS: atom_id res chain seq x y z
N MET A 1 2.12 -5.20 -16.60
CA MET A 1 1.29 -6.39 -16.34
C MET A 1 2.13 -7.63 -16.02
N VAL A 2 3.19 -7.95 -16.79
CA VAL A 2 4.08 -9.12 -16.54
C VAL A 2 4.63 -9.19 -15.10
N ILE A 3 5.03 -8.06 -14.51
CA ILE A 3 5.61 -8.05 -13.16
C ILE A 3 4.61 -8.42 -12.05
N ILE A 4 3.34 -8.02 -12.18
CA ILE A 4 2.30 -8.30 -11.17
C ILE A 4 1.98 -9.80 -11.19
N GLN A 5 1.87 -10.38 -12.38
CA GLN A 5 1.67 -11.81 -12.55
C GLN A 5 2.83 -12.61 -11.94
N LYS A 6 4.08 -12.18 -12.19
CA LYS A 6 5.27 -12.78 -11.55
C LYS A 6 5.21 -12.67 -10.02
N CYS A 7 4.82 -11.51 -9.50
CA CYS A 7 4.67 -11.29 -8.05
C CYS A 7 3.61 -12.23 -7.45
N CYS A 8 2.44 -12.33 -8.08
CA CYS A 8 1.36 -13.21 -7.61
C CYS A 8 1.80 -14.68 -7.62
N ALA A 9 2.45 -15.13 -8.70
CA ALA A 9 2.97 -16.50 -8.79
C ALA A 9 4.00 -16.80 -7.69
N LEU A 10 4.87 -15.85 -7.34
CA LEU A 10 5.84 -16.02 -6.26
C LEU A 10 5.19 -16.07 -4.87
N LEU A 11 4.16 -15.25 -4.64
CA LEU A 11 3.38 -15.30 -3.40
C LEU A 11 2.68 -16.67 -3.27
N GLU A 12 2.14 -17.20 -4.35
CA GLU A 12 1.50 -18.53 -4.39
C GLU A 12 2.52 -19.64 -4.09
N THR A 13 3.69 -19.64 -4.75
CA THR A 13 4.69 -20.71 -4.57
C THR A 13 5.28 -20.74 -3.17
N GLN A 14 5.32 -19.59 -2.48
CA GLN A 14 5.78 -19.47 -1.11
C GLN A 14 4.65 -19.55 -0.07
N ALA A 15 3.40 -19.76 -0.49
CA ALA A 15 2.22 -19.76 0.36
C ALA A 15 2.08 -18.49 1.24
N LEU A 16 2.46 -17.34 0.69
CA LEU A 16 2.41 -16.04 1.37
C LEU A 16 1.10 -15.31 1.09
N LYS A 17 0.47 -14.84 2.16
CA LYS A 17 -0.76 -14.04 2.14
C LYS A 17 -0.47 -12.57 2.34
N ILE A 18 -1.15 -11.73 1.57
CA ILE A 18 -1.04 -10.28 1.60
C ILE A 18 -2.39 -9.63 1.89
N ALA A 19 -2.37 -8.43 2.47
CA ALA A 19 -3.51 -7.53 2.51
C ALA A 19 -3.08 -6.09 2.24
N PHE A 20 -3.99 -5.29 1.68
CA PHE A 20 -3.72 -3.90 1.31
C PHE A 20 -4.44 -2.91 2.22
N ILE A 21 -3.73 -1.89 2.67
CA ILE A 21 -4.29 -0.72 3.36
C ILE A 21 -4.13 0.48 2.42
N GLU A 22 -5.22 0.88 1.78
CA GLU A 22 -5.20 1.83 0.66
C GLU A 22 -5.84 3.17 1.04
N SER A 23 -5.11 4.27 0.87
CA SER A 23 -5.68 5.62 0.85
C SER A 23 -5.80 6.08 -0.60
N ALA A 24 -4.77 6.72 -1.16
CA ALA A 24 -4.81 7.34 -2.48
C ALA A 24 -5.14 6.41 -3.66
N SER A 25 -4.87 5.11 -3.54
CA SER A 25 -5.18 4.10 -4.56
C SER A 25 -6.61 3.56 -4.47
N SER A 26 -7.32 3.78 -3.37
CA SER A 26 -8.76 3.47 -3.23
C SER A 26 -9.20 2.06 -3.65
N GLY A 27 -8.39 1.03 -3.36
CA GLY A 27 -8.70 -0.36 -3.71
C GLY A 27 -8.12 -0.80 -5.05
N TYR A 28 -7.47 0.11 -5.78
CA TYR A 28 -6.87 -0.18 -7.07
C TYR A 28 -5.79 -1.25 -6.95
N LEU A 29 -4.91 -1.17 -5.95
CA LEU A 29 -3.84 -2.17 -5.77
C LEU A 29 -4.43 -3.56 -5.50
N ALA A 30 -5.36 -3.66 -4.55
CA ALA A 30 -6.05 -4.93 -4.28
C ALA A 30 -6.76 -5.48 -5.52
N SER A 31 -7.43 -4.62 -6.31
CA SER A 31 -8.09 -5.03 -7.54
C SER A 31 -7.12 -5.60 -8.57
N GLN A 32 -5.94 -4.97 -8.72
CA GLN A 32 -4.95 -5.42 -9.69
C GLN A 32 -4.41 -6.80 -9.28
N PHE A 33 -4.06 -7.00 -8.01
CA PHE A 33 -3.61 -8.30 -7.51
C PHE A 33 -4.72 -9.36 -7.59
N SER A 34 -5.99 -8.99 -7.40
CA SER A 34 -7.11 -9.92 -7.57
C SER A 34 -7.32 -10.39 -9.01
N ILE A 35 -6.88 -9.62 -10.01
CA ILE A 35 -6.99 -9.98 -11.44
C ILE A 35 -5.90 -10.97 -11.86
N PHE A 36 -4.67 -10.79 -11.36
CA PHE A 36 -3.51 -11.57 -11.81
C PHE A 36 -3.17 -12.79 -10.96
N LYS A 37 -3.83 -12.98 -9.82
CA LYS A 37 -3.69 -14.21 -9.02
C LYS A 37 -4.25 -15.41 -9.78
N ASN A 38 -3.56 -16.55 -9.70
CA ASN A 38 -4.04 -17.81 -10.28
C ASN A 38 -4.99 -18.53 -9.32
N SER A 39 -4.82 -18.36 -7.99
CA SER A 39 -5.61 -19.02 -6.94
C SER A 39 -6.31 -18.02 -6.01
N GLY A 40 -7.42 -18.44 -5.39
CA GLY A 40 -8.45 -17.60 -4.76
C GLY A 40 -8.01 -16.78 -3.54
N ALA A 41 -8.49 -17.11 -2.34
CA ALA A 41 -8.08 -16.43 -1.09
C ALA A 41 -6.65 -16.84 -0.63
N ASP A 42 -5.92 -17.55 -1.49
CA ASP A 42 -4.64 -18.17 -1.16
C ASP A 42 -3.50 -17.17 -1.08
N ILE A 43 -3.61 -16.03 -1.78
CA ILE A 43 -2.65 -14.92 -1.65
C ILE A 43 -3.25 -13.61 -1.14
N LEU A 44 -4.51 -13.28 -1.44
CA LEU A 44 -5.08 -11.98 -1.11
C LEU A 44 -6.20 -12.15 -0.08
N LEU A 45 -5.95 -11.71 1.16
CA LEU A 45 -6.94 -11.75 2.24
C LEU A 45 -8.01 -10.67 2.11
N GLY A 46 -7.66 -9.54 1.50
CA GLY A 46 -8.55 -8.42 1.30
C GLY A 46 -7.80 -7.09 1.40
N GLY A 47 -8.55 -6.03 1.66
CA GLY A 47 -7.98 -4.73 1.92
C GLY A 47 -8.94 -3.78 2.61
N LEU A 48 -8.38 -2.71 3.17
CA LEU A 48 -9.13 -1.60 3.75
C LEU A 48 -8.84 -0.34 2.96
N VAL A 49 -9.89 0.28 2.43
CA VAL A 49 -9.80 1.64 1.90
C VAL A 49 -9.98 2.62 3.05
N SER A 50 -8.91 3.31 3.43
CA SER A 50 -8.84 4.29 4.52
C SER A 50 -8.57 5.69 3.97
N TYR A 51 -9.38 6.12 2.99
CA TYR A 51 -9.19 7.40 2.28
C TYR A 51 -9.26 8.60 3.24
N ASP A 52 -10.33 8.65 4.05
CA ASP A 52 -10.52 9.69 5.05
C ASP A 52 -9.61 9.48 6.27
N PRO A 53 -9.00 10.55 6.84
CA PRO A 53 -8.21 10.45 8.07
C PRO A 53 -8.95 9.79 9.24
N SER A 54 -10.26 9.97 9.37
CA SER A 54 -11.06 9.33 10.42
C SER A 54 -10.97 7.81 10.35
N ILE A 55 -10.94 7.20 9.17
CA ILE A 55 -10.81 5.74 9.02
C ILE A 55 -9.42 5.28 9.48
N LYS A 56 -8.38 6.08 9.25
CA LYS A 56 -7.02 5.79 9.75
C LYS A 56 -7.01 5.77 11.28
N ILE A 57 -7.72 6.69 11.93
CA ILE A 57 -7.76 6.80 13.39
C ILE A 57 -8.71 5.76 14.01
N GLU A 58 -9.95 5.69 13.53
CA GLU A 58 -11.01 4.93 14.17
C GLU A 58 -10.92 3.43 13.89
N VAL A 59 -10.58 3.06 12.65
CA VAL A 59 -10.52 1.65 12.23
C VAL A 59 -9.11 1.10 12.37
N LEU A 60 -8.12 1.79 11.82
CA LEU A 60 -6.72 1.33 11.90
C LEU A 60 -6.03 1.69 13.22
N LYS A 61 -6.61 2.56 14.06
CA LYS A 61 -5.97 3.00 15.31
C LYS A 61 -4.61 3.65 15.07
N VAL A 62 -4.44 4.36 13.96
CA VAL A 62 -3.30 5.27 13.75
C VAL A 62 -3.44 6.42 14.74
N ASP A 63 -2.34 6.76 15.42
CA ASP A 63 -2.31 7.88 16.35
C ASP A 63 -2.64 9.20 15.61
N SER A 64 -3.63 9.94 16.10
CA SER A 64 -4.03 11.21 15.52
C SER A 64 -2.89 12.23 15.52
N MET A 65 -1.97 12.16 16.50
CA MET A 65 -0.81 13.04 16.57
C MET A 65 0.10 12.92 15.35
N LEU A 66 0.22 11.71 14.76
CA LEU A 66 1.01 11.52 13.53
C LEU A 66 0.38 12.26 12.35
N ILE A 67 -0.95 12.26 12.26
CA ILE A 67 -1.66 12.95 11.19
C ILE A 67 -1.58 14.46 11.38
N GLU A 68 -1.68 14.95 12.61
CA GLU A 68 -1.52 16.38 12.91
C GLU A 68 -0.11 16.88 12.58
N GLN A 69 0.92 16.11 12.93
CA GLN A 69 2.31 16.53 12.76
C GLN A 69 2.81 16.36 11.32
N TYR A 70 2.48 15.24 10.66
CA TYR A 70 3.06 14.87 9.37
C TYR A 70 2.08 14.90 8.20
N THR A 71 0.79 15.10 8.47
CA THR A 71 -0.34 14.95 7.52
C THR A 71 -0.61 13.49 7.13
N ALA A 72 -1.81 13.21 6.61
CA ALA A 72 -2.25 11.87 6.22
C ALA A 72 -1.48 11.27 5.03
N GLU A 73 -0.84 12.12 4.20
CA GLU A 73 0.03 11.69 3.10
C GLU A 73 1.51 11.83 3.49
N SER A 74 1.98 10.97 4.39
CA SER A 74 3.36 10.97 4.92
C SER A 74 3.92 9.56 5.09
N ALA A 75 5.24 9.45 5.23
CA ALA A 75 5.89 8.18 5.48
C ALA A 75 5.45 7.59 6.83
N GLU A 76 5.41 8.43 7.86
CA GLU A 76 5.08 8.10 9.24
C GLU A 76 3.66 7.52 9.37
N VAL A 77 2.68 8.15 8.73
CA VAL A 77 1.30 7.65 8.71
C VAL A 77 1.21 6.35 7.90
N THR A 78 1.97 6.21 6.81
CA THR A 78 1.97 4.98 5.99
C THR A 78 2.58 3.79 6.74
N ALA A 79 3.67 4.03 7.46
CA ALA A 79 4.30 3.06 8.35
C ALA A 79 3.32 2.58 9.43
N ALA A 80 2.65 3.53 10.10
CA ALA A 80 1.63 3.22 11.10
C ALA A 80 0.46 2.42 10.49
N MET A 81 0.00 2.77 9.29
CA MET A 81 -1.03 2.02 8.56
C MET A 81 -0.59 0.57 8.29
N ALA A 82 0.66 0.33 7.87
CA ALA A 82 1.16 -1.02 7.61
C ALA A 82 1.25 -1.85 8.90
N ILE A 83 1.81 -1.28 9.97
CA ILE A 83 1.95 -1.96 11.27
C ILE A 83 0.57 -2.32 11.83
N GLN A 84 -0.37 -1.36 11.85
CA GLN A 84 -1.70 -1.62 12.38
C GLN A 84 -2.52 -2.55 11.49
N GLY A 85 -2.23 -2.60 10.18
CA GLY A 85 -2.86 -3.53 9.25
C GLY A 85 -2.72 -5.00 9.66
N HIS A 86 -1.62 -5.38 10.33
CA HIS A 86 -1.44 -6.75 10.84
C HIS A 86 -2.44 -7.12 11.94
N LYS A 87 -2.92 -6.15 12.72
CA LYS A 87 -3.97 -6.38 13.73
C LYS A 87 -5.33 -6.63 13.08
N LEU A 88 -5.60 -5.97 11.95
CA LEU A 88 -6.82 -6.13 11.18
C LEU A 88 -6.82 -7.43 10.37
N PHE A 89 -5.70 -7.73 9.71
CA PHE A 89 -5.53 -8.90 8.85
C PHE A 89 -4.55 -9.90 9.47
N LYS A 90 -4.94 -10.53 10.58
CA LYS A 90 -4.08 -11.44 11.39
C LYS A 90 -3.45 -12.60 10.61
N GLY A 91 -4.04 -13.00 9.49
CA GLY A 91 -3.53 -14.06 8.63
C GLY A 91 -2.57 -13.58 7.53
N ALA A 92 -2.33 -12.28 7.40
CA ALA A 92 -1.44 -11.74 6.39
C ALA A 92 0.02 -11.97 6.82
N ASN A 93 0.82 -12.53 5.93
CA ASN A 93 2.27 -12.52 6.07
C ASN A 93 2.82 -11.13 5.79
N ILE A 94 2.23 -10.43 4.81
CA ILE A 94 2.68 -9.11 4.36
C ILE A 94 1.52 -8.12 4.33
N ILE A 95 1.70 -6.96 4.94
CA ILE A 95 0.80 -5.82 4.78
C ILE A 95 1.45 -4.78 3.88
N ILE A 96 0.69 -4.28 2.91
CA ILE A 96 1.09 -3.18 2.05
C ILE A 96 0.18 -1.99 2.33
N ALA A 97 0.73 -0.91 2.86
CA ALA A 97 0.05 0.35 3.03
C ALA A 97 0.47 1.35 1.96
N CYS A 98 -0.48 2.13 1.46
CA CYS A 98 -0.23 3.17 0.47
C CYS A 98 -1.05 4.43 0.76
N THR A 99 -0.36 5.58 0.79
CA THR A 99 -0.97 6.91 0.77
C THR A 99 -0.26 7.79 -0.25
N GLY A 100 -0.82 8.95 -0.59
CA GLY A 100 -0.20 9.84 -1.56
C GLY A 100 -1.16 10.85 -2.17
N LEU A 101 -0.63 11.61 -3.12
CA LEU A 101 -1.31 12.73 -3.76
C LEU A 101 -1.62 12.39 -5.21
N LEU A 102 -2.71 11.66 -5.43
CA LEU A 102 -3.13 11.25 -6.78
C LEU A 102 -3.61 12.44 -7.64
N LYS A 103 -4.24 13.43 -6.98
CA LYS A 103 -4.87 14.62 -7.59
C LYS A 103 -4.58 15.87 -6.73
N PRO A 104 -4.80 17.10 -7.24
CA PRO A 104 -4.70 18.31 -6.44
C PRO A 104 -5.61 18.28 -5.20
N GLY A 105 -5.15 18.88 -4.11
CA GLY A 105 -5.78 18.80 -2.79
C GLY A 105 -5.01 17.90 -1.82
N GLY A 106 -5.51 17.76 -0.60
CA GLY A 106 -4.78 17.10 0.50
C GLY A 106 -3.58 17.94 0.98
N SER A 107 -2.58 17.29 1.58
CA SER A 107 -1.37 17.94 2.09
C SER A 107 -0.33 18.31 1.01
N ALA A 108 -0.76 18.54 -0.23
CA ALA A 108 0.12 18.89 -1.34
C ALA A 108 0.85 20.22 -1.09
N SER A 109 2.17 20.22 -1.33
CA SER A 109 3.04 21.40 -1.19
C SER A 109 4.11 21.41 -2.29
N SER A 110 4.95 22.44 -2.33
CA SER A 110 6.11 22.49 -3.25
C SER A 110 7.11 21.34 -3.01
N GLU A 111 7.25 20.90 -1.76
CA GLU A 111 8.15 19.81 -1.35
C GLU A 111 7.51 18.42 -1.49
N LYS A 112 6.17 18.38 -1.52
CA LYS A 112 5.35 17.18 -1.65
C LYS A 112 4.29 17.42 -2.74
N PRO A 113 4.68 17.48 -4.02
CA PRO A 113 3.76 17.79 -5.10
C PRO A 113 2.81 16.62 -5.39
N VAL A 114 1.73 16.92 -6.14
CA VAL A 114 0.84 15.90 -6.72
C VAL A 114 1.67 14.92 -7.54
N GLY A 115 1.49 13.63 -7.30
CA GLY A 115 2.35 12.56 -7.79
C GLY A 115 3.24 11.94 -6.71
N THR A 116 3.34 12.54 -5.53
CA THR A 116 4.07 11.92 -4.41
C THR A 116 3.25 10.78 -3.80
N PHE A 117 3.83 9.58 -3.71
CA PHE A 117 3.27 8.42 -3.02
C PHE A 117 4.24 7.89 -1.97
N PHE A 118 3.68 7.46 -0.84
CA PHE A 118 4.39 6.74 0.20
C PHE A 118 3.83 5.32 0.28
N ILE A 119 4.74 4.35 0.38
CA ILE A 119 4.42 2.94 0.46
C ILE A 119 5.16 2.39 1.67
N ALA A 120 4.46 1.60 2.48
CA ALA A 120 5.08 0.82 3.54
C ALA A 120 4.69 -0.65 3.38
N ILE A 121 5.68 -1.53 3.39
CA ILE A 121 5.50 -2.98 3.31
C ILE A 121 6.02 -3.58 4.61
N SER A 122 5.24 -4.41 5.28
CA SER A 122 5.64 -5.04 6.55
C SER A 122 5.43 -6.54 6.52
N ASP A 123 6.45 -7.32 6.90
CA ASP A 123 6.48 -8.79 6.93
C ASP A 123 6.48 -9.37 8.37
N HIS A 124 5.87 -8.67 9.33
CA HIS A 124 5.93 -8.86 10.80
C HIS A 124 7.30 -8.57 11.44
N ASN A 125 8.40 -8.87 10.77
CA ASN A 125 9.75 -8.71 11.33
C ASN A 125 10.37 -7.36 10.96
N HIS A 126 10.08 -6.90 9.75
CA HIS A 126 10.64 -5.69 9.18
C HIS A 126 9.54 -4.78 8.63
N LEU A 127 9.89 -3.50 8.56
CA LEU A 127 9.14 -2.47 7.88
C LEU A 127 10.04 -1.91 6.78
N TYR A 128 9.53 -1.89 5.55
CA TYR A 128 10.19 -1.33 4.38
C TYR A 128 9.39 -0.13 3.90
N GLU A 129 10.06 1.02 3.78
CA GLU A 129 9.42 2.30 3.47
C GLU A 129 9.95 2.87 2.16
N PHE A 130 9.05 3.35 1.33
CA PHE A 130 9.37 3.86 0.00
C PHE A 130 8.64 5.17 -0.26
N LYS A 131 9.32 6.08 -0.98
CA LYS A 131 8.75 7.33 -1.49
C LYS A 131 8.99 7.39 -2.98
N TYR A 132 7.93 7.60 -3.76
CA TYR A 132 8.01 7.75 -5.21
C TYR A 132 7.33 9.04 -5.67
N PHE A 133 7.84 9.58 -6.77
CA PHE A 133 7.17 10.62 -7.54
C PHE A 133 6.72 10.02 -8.88
N LEU A 134 5.42 10.09 -9.15
CA LEU A 134 4.77 9.47 -10.31
C LEU A 134 4.09 10.51 -11.18
N GLU A 135 4.35 10.45 -12.48
CA GLU A 135 3.86 11.43 -13.46
C GLU A 135 2.67 10.91 -14.29
N GLY A 136 2.01 11.82 -14.99
CA GLY A 136 0.92 11.53 -15.92
C GLY A 136 -0.49 11.62 -15.30
N THR A 137 -1.47 11.02 -15.99
CA THR A 137 -2.87 11.00 -15.54
C THR A 137 -3.02 10.22 -14.23
N PRO A 138 -4.11 10.40 -13.45
CA PRO A 138 -4.35 9.60 -12.25
C PRO A 138 -4.22 8.10 -12.48
N THR A 139 -4.83 7.57 -13.54
CA THR A 139 -4.71 6.15 -13.91
C THR A 139 -3.28 5.75 -14.27
N ALA A 140 -2.52 6.62 -14.97
CA ALA A 140 -1.13 6.34 -15.27
C ALA A 140 -0.26 6.26 -14.01
N LYS A 141 -0.50 7.12 -13.02
CA LYS A 141 0.18 7.05 -11.71
C LYS A 141 -0.15 5.77 -10.97
N LEU A 142 -1.43 5.36 -10.93
CA LEU A 142 -1.84 4.11 -10.28
C LEU A 142 -1.23 2.86 -10.95
N ASN A 143 -1.12 2.87 -12.28
CA ASN A 143 -0.45 1.79 -13.03
C ASN A 143 1.04 1.70 -12.67
N GLN A 144 1.75 2.83 -12.61
CA GLN A 144 3.16 2.88 -12.20
C GLN A 144 3.32 2.40 -10.74
N LEU A 145 2.49 2.92 -9.84
CA LEU A 145 2.45 2.54 -8.43
C LEU A 145 2.29 1.01 -8.27
N THR A 146 1.35 0.41 -9.01
CA THR A 146 1.11 -1.04 -8.96
C THR A 146 2.33 -1.84 -9.39
N GLN A 147 3.05 -1.39 -10.42
CA GLN A 147 4.28 -2.05 -10.88
C GLN A 147 5.39 -1.96 -9.84
N LEU A 148 5.57 -0.79 -9.21
CA LEU A 148 6.54 -0.58 -8.14
C LEU A 148 6.22 -1.46 -6.93
N VAL A 149 4.97 -1.46 -6.45
CA VAL A 149 4.54 -2.33 -5.34
C VAL A 149 4.85 -3.80 -5.63
N ALA A 150 4.50 -4.29 -6.81
CA ALA A 150 4.80 -5.66 -7.20
C ALA A 150 6.31 -5.93 -7.24
N GLN A 151 7.11 -4.97 -7.71
CA GLN A 151 8.56 -5.08 -7.73
C GLN A 151 9.16 -5.15 -6.32
N GLU A 152 8.70 -4.31 -5.40
CA GLU A 152 9.20 -4.28 -4.02
C GLU A 152 8.81 -5.54 -3.26
N ILE A 153 7.58 -6.05 -3.44
CA ILE A 153 7.18 -7.33 -2.84
C ILE A 153 8.11 -8.46 -3.32
N ILE A 154 8.38 -8.56 -4.63
CA ILE A 154 9.30 -9.56 -5.18
C ILE A 154 10.68 -9.46 -4.52
N GLN A 155 11.23 -8.25 -4.40
CA GLN A 155 12.54 -8.06 -3.80
C GLN A 155 12.57 -8.47 -2.32
N ILE A 156 11.49 -8.20 -1.58
CA ILE A 156 11.39 -8.53 -0.15
C ILE A 156 11.31 -10.04 0.06
N ILE A 157 10.47 -10.76 -0.70
CA ILE A 157 10.24 -12.20 -0.50
C ILE A 157 11.33 -13.10 -1.11
N GLN A 158 12.31 -12.51 -1.81
CA GLN A 158 13.44 -13.24 -2.39
C GLN A 158 14.76 -13.00 -1.62
N ARG A 159 14.73 -12.21 -0.55
CA ARG A 159 15.85 -12.08 0.39
C ARG A 159 15.97 -13.32 1.26
#